data_AF-A0A1I8GVQ7-F1
#
_entry.id   AF-A0A1I8GVQ7-F1
#
_cell.length_a   1.000
_cell.length_b   1.000
_cell.length_c   1.000
_cell.angle_alpha   90.00
_cell.angle_beta   90.00
_cell.angle_gamma   90.00
#
_symmetry.space_group_name_H-M   'P 1'
#
loop_
_entity.id
_entity.type
_entity.pdbx_description
1 polymer ?
#
loop_
_entity_poly.entity_id
_entity_poly.type
_entity_poly.pdbx_seq_one_letter_code
_entity_poly.pdbx_strand_id
1 'polypeptide(L)'
;ASRELYRDFLQSNSHLDADTVSISDLGVRIDAVLTAALALNRTLRKYAYSTELDLDESPFKDQLLSEIRAVDFEGFTGRVKLDGNGDRLANAVVYQIRNFESVAVAFFNTYDNIIDWSEELQFSGKREITPW
;
A
#
# COMPACT_ATOMS: atom_id res chain seq x y z
N ALA A 1 8.29 -2.84 18.87
CA ALA A 1 6.85 -2.87 18.47
C ALA A 1 6.58 -3.83 17.30
N SER A 2 6.70 -3.43 16.02
CA SER A 2 6.27 -4.27 14.88
C SER A 2 7.05 -5.59 14.71
N ARG A 3 8.37 -5.58 14.93
CA ARG A 3 9.22 -6.80 14.90
C ARG A 3 8.97 -7.76 16.06
N GLU A 4 8.57 -7.26 17.23
CA GLU A 4 8.26 -8.10 18.39
C GLU A 4 6.91 -8.77 18.21
N LEU A 5 5.88 -8.01 17.82
CA LEU A 5 4.56 -8.56 17.49
C LEU A 5 4.62 -9.60 16.37
N TYR A 6 5.49 -9.39 15.38
CA TYR A 6 5.72 -10.38 14.32
C TYR A 6 6.33 -11.68 14.86
N ARG A 7 7.31 -11.56 15.77
CA ARG A 7 7.94 -12.72 16.39
C ARG A 7 6.94 -13.50 17.24
N ASP A 8 6.11 -12.81 18.01
CA ASP A 8 5.06 -13.42 18.84
C ASP A 8 3.98 -14.11 17.97
N PHE A 9 3.63 -13.49 16.84
CA PHE A 9 2.72 -14.08 15.85
C PHE A 9 3.30 -15.36 15.24
N LEU A 10 4.57 -15.37 14.82
CA LEU A 10 5.22 -16.57 14.29
C LEU A 10 5.35 -17.67 15.34
N GLN A 11 5.67 -17.32 16.59
CA GLN A 11 5.70 -18.28 17.70
C GLN A 11 4.33 -18.92 17.94
N SER A 12 3.26 -18.14 17.82
CA SER A 12 1.88 -18.61 17.98
C SER A 12 1.37 -19.39 16.76
N ASN A 13 2.01 -19.24 15.60
CA ASN A 13 1.64 -19.85 14.32
C ASN A 13 2.81 -20.62 13.72
N SER A 14 3.36 -21.56 14.49
CA SER A 14 4.58 -22.34 14.14
C SER A 14 4.48 -23.19 12.88
N HIS A 15 3.29 -23.33 12.29
CA HIS A 15 3.07 -23.98 11.00
C HIS A 15 3.34 -23.06 9.81
N LEU A 16 3.49 -21.75 10.03
CA LEU A 16 3.89 -20.79 9.02
C LEU A 16 5.42 -20.81 8.90
N ASP A 17 5.91 -21.11 7.72
CA ASP A 17 7.33 -21.10 7.43
C ASP A 17 7.86 -19.66 7.41
N ALA A 18 8.77 -19.36 8.34
CA ALA A 18 9.35 -18.04 8.52
C ALA A 18 10.19 -17.59 7.31
N ASP A 19 10.63 -18.54 6.46
CA ASP A 19 11.32 -18.25 5.20
C ASP A 19 10.33 -17.88 4.08
N THR A 20 9.04 -18.23 4.23
CA THR A 20 8.01 -17.99 3.21
C THR A 20 7.19 -16.72 3.51
N VAL A 21 7.05 -16.35 4.78
CA VAL A 21 6.33 -15.14 5.19
C VAL A 21 7.35 -14.09 5.60
N SER A 22 7.39 -12.96 4.89
CA SER A 22 8.13 -11.79 5.35
C SER A 22 7.22 -10.91 6.22
N ILE A 23 7.82 -10.10 7.10
CA ILE A 23 7.09 -9.06 7.87
C ILE A 23 6.28 -8.16 6.95
N SER A 24 6.82 -7.84 5.77
CA SER A 24 6.12 -7.00 4.79
C SER A 24 4.91 -7.73 4.20
N ASP A 25 5.02 -9.01 3.86
CA ASP A 25 3.90 -9.80 3.32
C ASP A 25 2.80 -9.99 4.37
N LEU A 26 3.16 -10.26 5.62
CA LEU A 26 2.18 -10.32 6.71
C LEU A 26 1.51 -8.96 6.93
N GLY A 27 2.29 -7.87 6.92
CA GLY A 27 1.77 -6.51 7.07
C GLY A 27 0.74 -6.17 6.00
N VAL A 28 1.00 -6.52 4.74
CA VAL A 28 0.06 -6.33 3.63
C VAL A 28 -1.23 -7.12 3.85
N ARG A 29 -1.15 -8.37 4.33
CA ARG A 29 -2.33 -9.20 4.63
C ARG A 29 -3.17 -8.63 5.77
N ILE A 30 -2.53 -8.13 6.83
CA ILE A 30 -3.22 -7.47 7.94
C ILE A 30 -3.95 -6.22 7.44
N ASP A 31 -3.27 -5.39 6.65
CA ASP A 31 -3.87 -4.17 6.09
C ASP A 31 -5.03 -4.49 5.13
N ALA A 32 -4.97 -5.59 4.39
CA ALA A 32 -6.08 -6.05 3.55
C ALA A 32 -7.31 -6.47 4.38
N VAL A 33 -7.11 -7.20 5.47
CA VAL A 33 -8.21 -7.58 6.39
C VAL A 33 -8.81 -6.34 7.04
N LEU A 34 -7.98 -5.39 7.49
CA LEU A 34 -8.45 -4.12 8.06
C LEU A 34 -9.24 -3.29 7.04
N THR A 35 -8.78 -3.24 5.79
CA THR A 35 -9.49 -2.58 4.68
C THR A 35 -10.90 -3.13 4.52
N ALA A 36 -11.04 -4.46 4.46
CA ALA A 36 -12.34 -5.11 4.34
C ALA A 36 -13.23 -4.84 5.58
N ALA A 37 -12.68 -4.96 6.78
CA ALA A 37 -13.42 -4.74 8.02
C ALA A 37 -13.92 -3.29 8.16
N LEU A 38 -13.08 -2.31 7.81
CA LEU A 38 -13.45 -0.89 7.84
C LEU A 38 -14.56 -0.58 6.83
N ALA A 39 -14.43 -1.07 5.60
CA ALA A 39 -15.44 -0.86 4.56
C ALA A 39 -16.78 -1.51 4.92
N LEU A 40 -16.76 -2.74 5.43
CA LEU A 40 -17.95 -3.45 5.91
C LEU A 40 -18.63 -2.68 7.05
N ASN A 41 -17.87 -2.26 8.06
CA ASN A 41 -18.39 -1.48 9.18
C ASN A 41 -19.02 -0.15 8.73
N ARG A 42 -18.40 0.58 7.79
CA ARG A 42 -18.98 1.81 7.22
C ARG A 42 -20.26 1.52 6.41
N THR A 43 -20.29 0.42 5.67
CA THR A 43 -21.46 -0.01 4.88
C THR A 43 -22.65 -0.32 5.80
N LEU A 44 -22.42 -1.11 6.85
CA LEU A 44 -23.45 -1.52 7.82
C LEU A 44 -24.01 -0.36 8.66
N ARG A 45 -23.27 0.76 8.80
CA ARG A 45 -23.77 1.97 9.48
C ARG A 45 -24.82 2.71 8.67
N LYS A 46 -24.76 2.62 7.33
CA LYS A 46 -25.69 3.34 6.43
C LYS A 46 -27.00 2.59 6.22
N TYR A 47 -26.99 1.28 6.42
CA TYR A 47 -28.11 0.41 6.10
C TYR A 47 -28.21 -0.72 7.13
N ALA A 48 -29.37 -0.82 7.76
CA ALA A 48 -29.70 -1.93 8.64
C ALA A 48 -30.14 -3.14 7.78
N TYR A 49 -29.19 -3.96 7.34
CA TYR A 49 -29.50 -5.20 6.64
C TYR A 49 -29.85 -6.28 7.67
N SER A 50 -31.13 -6.39 8.01
CA SER A 50 -31.57 -7.24 9.13
C SER A 50 -31.91 -8.68 8.77
N THR A 51 -31.96 -9.13 7.50
CA THR A 51 -32.38 -10.53 7.27
C THR A 51 -31.86 -11.30 6.07
N GLU A 52 -31.21 -10.74 5.06
CA GLU A 52 -30.53 -11.57 4.04
C GLU A 52 -29.54 -10.72 3.24
N LEU A 53 -28.32 -11.24 3.05
CA LEU A 53 -27.30 -10.58 2.25
C LEU A 53 -27.52 -10.91 0.78
N ASP A 54 -28.22 -10.04 0.07
CA ASP A 54 -28.34 -10.16 -1.38
C ASP A 54 -27.01 -9.77 -2.04
N LEU A 55 -26.39 -10.71 -2.75
CA LEU A 55 -25.09 -10.56 -3.41
C LEU A 55 -25.22 -10.30 -4.94
N ASP A 56 -26.45 -10.25 -5.47
CA ASP A 56 -26.71 -10.01 -6.88
C ASP A 56 -26.66 -8.49 -7.19
N GLU A 57 -27.72 -7.92 -7.78
CA GLU A 57 -27.84 -6.48 -8.04
C GLU A 57 -28.40 -5.75 -6.81
N SER A 58 -27.66 -5.81 -5.71
CA SER A 58 -28.09 -5.18 -4.46
C SER A 58 -27.40 -3.82 -4.21
N PRO A 59 -28.12 -2.83 -3.67
CA PRO A 59 -27.52 -1.59 -3.19
C PRO A 59 -26.41 -1.81 -2.15
N PHE A 60 -26.41 -2.96 -1.46
CA PHE A 60 -25.34 -3.34 -0.55
C PHE A 60 -24.01 -3.50 -1.27
N LYS A 61 -24.00 -4.21 -2.40
CA LYS A 61 -22.78 -4.47 -3.18
C LYS A 61 -22.15 -3.17 -3.69
N ASP A 62 -22.97 -2.29 -4.23
CA ASP A 62 -22.51 -0.98 -4.72
C ASP A 62 -21.98 -0.11 -3.58
N GLN A 63 -22.68 -0.09 -2.44
CA GLN A 63 -22.24 0.64 -1.26
C GLN A 63 -20.93 0.06 -0.71
N LEU A 64 -20.82 -1.27 -0.61
CA LEU A 64 -19.62 -1.94 -0.11
C LEU A 64 -18.43 -1.64 -1.01
N LEU A 65 -18.59 -1.74 -2.33
CA LEU A 65 -17.52 -1.41 -3.28
C LEU A 65 -17.12 0.07 -3.17
N SER A 66 -18.09 0.97 -3.03
CA SER A 66 -17.82 2.39 -2.79
C SER A 66 -17.06 2.62 -1.48
N GLU A 67 -17.41 1.92 -0.40
CA GLU A 67 -16.72 2.05 0.88
C GLU A 67 -15.31 1.46 0.84
N ILE A 68 -15.09 0.34 0.14
CA ILE A 68 -13.76 -0.25 -0.08
C ILE A 68 -12.86 0.77 -0.79
N ARG A 69 -13.35 1.40 -1.86
CA ARG A 69 -12.60 2.43 -2.61
C ARG A 69 -12.35 3.70 -1.80
N ALA A 70 -13.21 4.01 -0.85
CA ALA A 70 -13.09 5.18 0.03
C ALA A 70 -12.25 4.92 1.29
N VAL A 71 -11.58 3.77 1.39
CA VAL A 71 -10.68 3.48 2.51
C VAL A 71 -9.45 4.38 2.43
N ASP A 72 -9.17 5.05 3.54
CA ASP A 72 -7.99 5.89 3.77
C ASP A 72 -7.68 5.82 5.26
N PHE A 73 -6.65 5.08 5.64
CA PHE A 73 -6.22 4.91 7.04
C PHE A 73 -4.72 4.59 7.14
N GLU A 74 -4.15 4.75 8.33
CA GLU A 74 -2.79 4.31 8.64
C GLU A 74 -2.79 2.85 9.06
N GLY A 75 -2.22 1.99 8.20
CA GLY A 75 -2.06 0.56 8.44
C GLY A 75 -0.67 0.19 8.98
N PHE A 76 -0.41 -1.11 9.08
CA PHE A 76 0.87 -1.65 9.51
C PHE A 76 2.00 -1.34 8.53
N THR A 77 1.69 -1.26 7.24
CA THR A 77 2.66 -0.94 6.17
C THR A 77 2.65 0.54 5.77
N GLY A 78 2.08 1.40 6.61
CA GLY A 78 1.86 2.84 6.36
C GLY A 78 0.46 3.12 5.83
N ARG A 79 0.26 4.31 5.25
CA ARG A 79 -1.03 4.71 4.70
C ARG A 79 -1.56 3.66 3.70
N VAL A 80 -2.85 3.37 3.80
CA VAL A 80 -3.58 2.46 2.93
C VAL A 80 -4.66 3.26 2.25
N LYS A 81 -4.50 3.48 0.95
CA LYS A 81 -5.48 4.13 0.09
C LYS A 81 -5.51 3.42 -1.26
N LEU A 82 -6.70 3.28 -1.83
CA LEU A 82 -6.88 2.67 -3.14
C LEU A 82 -7.08 3.75 -4.21
N ASP A 83 -6.64 3.45 -5.43
CA ASP A 83 -6.95 4.26 -6.60
C ASP A 83 -8.33 3.90 -7.21
N GLY A 84 -8.67 4.50 -8.35
CA GLY A 84 -9.95 4.25 -9.02
C GLY A 84 -10.12 2.80 -9.53
N ASN A 85 -9.03 2.07 -9.75
CA ASN A 85 -9.02 0.68 -10.19
C ASN A 85 -9.09 -0.30 -9.01
N GLY A 86 -8.82 0.17 -7.79
CA GLY A 86 -8.73 -0.66 -6.60
C GLY A 86 -7.29 -1.08 -6.28
N ASP A 87 -6.30 -0.56 -7.00
CA ASP A 87 -4.89 -0.78 -6.70
C ASP A 87 -4.49 0.07 -5.49
N ARG A 88 -3.66 -0.50 -4.61
CA ARG A 88 -3.14 0.25 -3.47
C ARG A 88 -2.10 1.26 -3.94
N LEU A 89 -2.28 2.52 -3.56
CA LEU A 89 -1.25 3.54 -3.69
C LEU A 89 -0.06 3.20 -2.78
N ALA A 90 1.14 3.20 -3.35
CA ALA A 90 2.37 2.95 -2.63
C ALA A 90 3.44 3.92 -3.10
N ASN A 91 4.27 4.40 -2.18
CA ASN A 91 5.40 5.24 -2.55
C ASN A 91 6.45 4.40 -3.27
N ALA A 92 7.09 4.98 -4.28
CA ALA A 92 8.15 4.32 -5.03
C ALA A 92 9.50 4.99 -4.75
N VAL A 93 10.57 4.21 -4.83
CA VAL A 93 11.95 4.72 -4.80
C VAL A 93 12.55 4.51 -6.17
N VAL A 94 13.08 5.58 -6.76
CA VAL A 94 13.79 5.54 -8.03
C VAL A 94 15.27 5.33 -7.74
N TYR A 95 15.86 4.33 -8.38
CA TYR A 95 17.27 4.03 -8.26
C TYR A 95 18.00 4.28 -9.59
N GLN A 96 19.22 4.81 -9.50
CA GLN A 96 20.16 4.87 -10.61
C GLN A 96 21.36 3.97 -10.30
N ILE A 97 21.74 3.10 -11.25
CA ILE A 97 22.97 2.34 -11.14
C ILE A 97 24.15 3.28 -11.44
N ARG A 98 25.06 3.45 -10.47
CA ARG A 98 26.28 4.23 -10.58
C ARG A 98 27.45 3.38 -10.13
N ASN A 99 28.46 3.22 -10.98
CA ASN A 99 29.64 2.39 -10.67
C ASN A 99 29.28 0.99 -10.13
N PHE A 100 28.27 0.34 -10.74
CA PHE A 100 27.73 -0.97 -10.33
C PHE A 100 27.03 -1.00 -8.97
N GLU A 101 26.76 0.14 -8.35
CA GLU A 101 25.98 0.26 -7.12
C GLU A 101 24.61 0.90 -7.38
N SER A 102 23.59 0.46 -6.64
CA SER A 102 22.26 1.05 -6.70
C SER A 102 22.19 2.27 -5.79
N VAL A 103 21.99 3.46 -6.38
CA VAL A 103 21.88 4.72 -5.64
C VAL A 103 20.44 5.21 -5.72
N ALA A 104 19.79 5.44 -4.58
CA ALA A 104 18.46 6.04 -4.54
C ALA A 104 18.56 7.51 -4.95
N VAL A 105 17.85 7.89 -6.02
CA VAL A 105 17.94 9.25 -6.60
C VAL A 105 16.67 10.06 -6.41
N ALA A 106 15.53 9.39 -6.23
CA ALA A 106 14.28 10.06 -5.93
C ALA A 106 13.34 9.18 -5.13
N PHE A 107 12.46 9.84 -4.38
CA PHE A 107 11.28 9.25 -3.77
C PHE A 107 10.05 9.78 -4.52
N PHE A 108 9.15 8.89 -4.91
CA PHE A 108 7.90 9.25 -5.59
C PHE A 108 6.72 8.94 -4.67
N ASN A 109 6.09 10.01 -4.19
CA ASN A 109 4.86 9.95 -3.41
C ASN A 109 3.66 9.86 -4.36
N THR A 110 3.07 8.67 -4.46
CA THR A 110 1.92 8.41 -5.35
C THR A 110 0.60 8.98 -4.82
N TYR A 111 0.53 9.35 -3.54
CA TYR A 111 -0.67 9.94 -2.94
C TYR A 111 -0.87 11.38 -3.39
N ASP A 112 0.22 12.14 -3.47
CA ASP A 112 0.23 13.56 -3.81
C ASP A 112 0.78 13.83 -5.21
N ASN A 113 1.24 12.78 -5.90
CA ASN A 113 1.88 12.83 -7.22
C ASN A 113 3.10 13.77 -7.23
N ILE A 114 3.93 13.66 -6.18
CA ILE A 114 5.13 14.48 -5.97
C ILE A 114 6.37 13.59 -6.10
N ILE A 115 7.38 14.09 -6.81
CA ILE A 115 8.71 13.49 -6.87
C ILE A 115 9.72 14.36 -6.12
N ASP A 116 10.34 13.76 -5.11
CA ASP A 116 11.38 14.38 -4.30
C ASP A 116 12.74 13.82 -4.70
N TRP A 117 13.57 14.65 -5.34
CA TRP A 117 14.91 14.28 -5.76
C TRP A 117 15.89 14.41 -4.59
N SER A 118 16.56 13.31 -4.25
CA SER A 118 17.60 13.29 -3.20
C SER A 118 19.01 13.45 -3.77
N GLU A 119 19.19 13.16 -5.06
CA GLU A 119 20.48 13.18 -5.75
C GLU A 119 20.33 13.73 -7.18
N GLU A 120 21.35 14.43 -7.69
CA GLU A 120 21.39 14.80 -9.11
C GLU A 120 21.62 13.56 -9.98
N LEU A 121 20.88 13.43 -11.09
CA LEU A 121 21.05 12.33 -12.04
C LEU A 121 22.40 12.43 -12.79
N GLN A 122 23.09 11.30 -12.90
CA GLN A 122 24.33 11.20 -13.67
C GLN A 122 24.04 10.58 -15.04
N PHE A 123 24.38 11.30 -16.11
CA PHE A 123 24.26 10.79 -17.48
C PHE A 123 25.65 10.77 -18.13
N SER A 124 25.91 9.83 -19.03
CA SER A 124 27.19 9.67 -19.73
C SER A 124 27.47 10.76 -20.77
N GLY A 125 26.60 11.77 -20.92
CA GLY A 125 26.72 12.85 -21.88
C GLY A 125 27.65 13.98 -21.42
N LYS A 126 28.39 14.57 -22.36
CA LYS A 126 29.10 15.84 -22.12
C LYS A 126 28.08 16.98 -22.04
N ARG A 127 28.18 17.82 -21.01
CA ARG A 127 27.50 19.13 -20.96
C ARG A 127 28.17 20.02 -22.01
N GLU A 128 27.56 20.22 -23.17
CA GLU A 128 27.97 21.30 -24.07
C GLU A 128 27.60 22.63 -23.38
N ILE A 129 28.59 23.26 -22.76
CA ILE A 129 28.46 24.62 -22.28
C ILE A 129 28.70 25.51 -23.49
N THR A 130 27.63 25.96 -24.15
CA THR A 130 27.71 27.00 -25.17
C THR A 130 27.91 28.33 -24.46
N PRO A 131 29.05 29.03 -24.66
CA PRO A 131 29.17 30.42 -24.21
C PRO A 131 28.29 31.28 -25.12
N TRP A 132 27.39 32.04 -24.53
CA TRP A 132 26.72 33.16 -25.21
C TRP A 132 27.69 34.34 -25.31
#